data_AF-A0A373BDT1-F1
#
_entry.id   AF-A0A373BDT1-F1
#
_cell.length_a   1.000
_cell.length_b   1.000
_cell.length_c   1.000
_cell.angle_alpha   90.00
_cell.angle_beta   90.00
_cell.angle_gamma   90.00
#
_symmetry.space_group_name_H-M   'P 1'
#
loop_
_entity.id
_entity.type
_entity.pdbx_description
1 polymer ?
#
loop_
_entity_poly.entity_id
_entity_poly.type
_entity_poly.pdbx_seq_one_letter_code
_entity_poly.pdbx_strand_id
1 'polypeptide(L)'
;MVTIKTSIEVSDDGSLDRFIKNAEKIGGHVEVGWLGNKNHISKGGGKRTITMADLAAIHIYGTDHIPARDPLTPAIEQNQDKYRNMIERSVVPILEGVMDISSLWQFIGMEAQSDIQQYMVNGKFAPLSPKTIKRKGSSKPLIDSGQWRQGTTYIVSKD
;
A
#
# COMPACT_ATOMS: atom_id res chain seq x y z
N MET A 1 57.09 44.43 12.84
CA MET A 1 56.06 43.48 13.28
C MET A 1 54.96 43.51 12.22
N VAL A 2 54.77 42.43 11.45
CA VAL A 2 53.79 42.39 10.36
C VAL A 2 52.57 41.62 10.86
N THR A 3 51.44 42.31 10.97
CA THR A 3 50.17 41.71 11.40
C THR A 3 49.34 41.45 10.16
N ILE A 4 49.18 40.17 9.79
CA ILE A 4 48.24 39.75 8.75
C ILE A 4 46.89 39.55 9.42
N LYS A 5 45.90 40.37 9.06
CA LYS A 5 44.51 40.16 9.45
C LYS A 5 43.84 39.33 8.37
N THR A 6 43.45 38.11 8.69
CA THR A 6 42.53 37.32 7.87
C THR A 6 41.10 37.57 8.35
N SER A 7 40.20 37.93 7.44
CA SER A 7 38.76 37.93 7.66
C SER A 7 38.15 36.79 6.85
N ILE A 8 37.35 35.96 7.49
CA ILE A 8 36.58 34.90 6.83
C ILE A 8 35.13 35.40 6.77
N GLU A 9 34.61 35.55 5.56
CA GLU A 9 33.17 35.75 5.34
C GLU A 9 32.53 34.36 5.17
N VAL A 10 31.66 34.00 6.12
CA VAL A 10 30.85 32.78 6.01
C VAL A 10 29.56 33.14 5.28
N SER A 11 29.37 32.58 4.08
CA SER A 11 28.13 32.68 3.32
C SER A 11 27.31 31.41 3.53
N ASP A 12 26.37 31.45 4.48
CA ASP A 12 25.40 30.39 4.71
C ASP A 12 24.08 30.74 4.00
N ASP A 13 23.60 29.85 3.14
CA ASP A 13 22.33 29.99 2.41
C ASP A 13 21.14 29.31 3.13
N GLY A 14 21.37 28.81 4.35
CA GLY A 14 20.41 28.10 5.18
C GLY A 14 20.03 26.72 4.63
N SER A 15 20.83 26.17 3.69
CA SER A 15 20.58 24.85 3.09
C SER A 15 20.65 23.73 4.12
N LEU A 16 21.60 23.80 5.06
CA LEU A 16 21.75 22.78 6.11
C LEU A 16 20.54 22.76 7.05
N ASP A 17 20.02 23.92 7.44
CA ASP A 17 18.82 24.02 8.28
C ASP A 17 17.58 23.47 7.57
N ARG A 18 17.43 23.76 6.27
CA ARG A 18 16.37 23.16 5.45
C ARG A 18 16.50 21.64 5.38
N PHE A 19 17.73 21.15 5.17
CA PHE A 19 18.02 19.73 5.12
C PHE A 19 17.64 19.02 6.41
N ILE A 20 18.07 19.56 7.56
CA ILE A 20 17.75 19.00 8.89
C ILE A 20 16.24 19.01 9.12
N LYS A 21 15.57 20.12 8.85
CA LYS A 21 14.10 20.24 8.99
C LYS A 21 13.33 19.28 8.09
N ASN A 22 13.84 18.99 6.90
CA ASN A 22 13.23 18.01 6.00
C ASN A 22 13.51 16.59 6.49
N ALA A 23 14.72 16.30 6.97
CA ALA A 23 15.10 15.00 7.53
C ALA A 23 14.25 14.62 8.75
N GLU A 24 13.96 15.57 9.64
CA GLU A 24 13.06 15.36 10.80
C GLU A 24 11.64 14.94 10.40
N LYS A 25 11.23 15.27 9.17
CA LYS A 25 9.91 14.91 8.64
C LYS A 25 9.91 13.59 7.88
N ILE A 26 11.06 12.90 7.78
CA ILE A 26 11.18 11.62 7.05
C ILE A 26 10.63 10.45 7.89
N GLY A 27 9.36 10.56 8.27
CA GLY A 27 8.61 9.53 8.99
C GLY A 27 7.30 9.19 8.28
N GLY A 28 6.61 8.18 8.81
CA GLY A 28 5.32 7.73 8.34
C GLY A 28 5.37 6.41 7.61
N HIS A 29 4.17 5.89 7.35
CA HIS A 29 3.94 4.59 6.76
C HIS A 29 2.67 4.57 5.93
N VAL A 30 2.53 3.48 5.18
CA VAL A 30 1.38 3.20 4.35
C VAL A 30 0.74 1.89 4.82
N GLU A 31 -0.55 1.95 5.12
CA GLU A 31 -1.37 0.78 5.35
C GLU A 31 -2.18 0.50 4.09
N VAL A 32 -2.25 -0.76 3.66
CA VAL A 32 -2.99 -1.15 2.45
C VAL A 32 -3.82 -2.40 2.70
N GLY A 33 -5.04 -2.43 2.17
CA GLY A 33 -5.96 -3.55 2.31
C GLY A 33 -7.42 -3.11 2.38
N TRP A 34 -8.22 -3.80 3.18
CA TRP A 34 -9.63 -3.50 3.40
C TRP A 34 -9.80 -2.78 4.73
N LEU A 35 -9.44 -1.50 4.77
CA LEU A 35 -9.27 -0.71 5.99
C LEU A 35 -10.56 -0.02 6.49
N GLY A 36 -11.72 -0.36 5.91
CA GLY A 36 -12.97 0.36 6.15
C GLY A 36 -14.14 -0.54 6.54
N ASN A 37 -15.14 0.08 7.18
CA ASN A 37 -16.35 -0.59 7.66
C ASN A 37 -17.44 -0.73 6.58
N LYS A 38 -17.06 -0.76 5.30
CA LYS A 38 -18.02 -0.87 4.19
C LYS A 38 -18.67 -2.25 4.23
N ASN A 39 -20.00 -2.29 4.26
CA ASN A 39 -20.75 -3.54 4.25
C ASN A 39 -20.64 -4.25 2.90
N HIS A 40 -20.50 -5.57 2.93
CA HIS A 40 -20.61 -6.44 1.77
C HIS A 40 -22.06 -6.54 1.31
N ILE A 41 -22.32 -6.22 0.03
CA ILE A 41 -23.64 -6.39 -0.56
C ILE A 41 -23.76 -7.82 -1.08
N SER A 42 -24.26 -8.71 -0.24
CA SER A 42 -24.51 -10.10 -0.62
C SER A 42 -25.72 -10.20 -1.56
N LYS A 43 -25.55 -10.90 -2.70
CA LYS A 43 -26.68 -11.36 -3.55
C LYS A 43 -27.25 -12.72 -3.12
N GLY A 44 -26.72 -13.32 -2.06
CA GLY A 44 -27.21 -14.58 -1.47
C GLY A 44 -27.73 -14.37 -0.05
N GLY A 45 -28.76 -15.11 0.35
CA GLY A 45 -29.53 -14.98 1.61
C GLY A 45 -28.77 -15.28 2.92
N GLY A 46 -27.53 -14.82 3.06
CA GLY A 46 -26.82 -14.81 4.33
C GLY A 46 -27.50 -13.86 5.32
N LYS A 47 -27.83 -14.36 6.51
CA LYS A 47 -28.59 -13.65 7.53
C LYS A 47 -27.80 -12.55 8.26
N ARG A 48 -26.49 -12.42 8.01
CA ARG A 48 -25.60 -11.43 8.66
C ARG A 48 -24.94 -10.54 7.62
N THR A 49 -25.01 -9.23 7.85
CA THR A 49 -24.19 -8.25 7.15
C THR A 49 -22.75 -8.39 7.64
N ILE A 50 -21.83 -8.67 6.73
CA ILE A 50 -20.39 -8.71 7.01
C ILE A 50 -19.74 -7.50 6.35
N THR A 51 -18.65 -7.00 6.92
CA THR A 51 -17.88 -5.90 6.32
C THR A 51 -16.94 -6.43 5.23
N MET A 52 -16.39 -5.53 4.41
CA MET A 52 -15.32 -5.86 3.46
C MET A 52 -14.08 -6.38 4.18
N ALA A 53 -13.76 -5.86 5.37
CA ALA A 53 -12.66 -6.32 6.20
C ALA A 53 -12.90 -7.76 6.70
N ASP A 54 -14.11 -8.07 7.17
CA ASP A 54 -14.48 -9.44 7.57
C ASP A 54 -14.38 -10.42 6.40
N LEU A 55 -14.90 -10.02 5.23
CA LEU A 55 -14.81 -10.82 4.03
C LEU A 55 -13.36 -11.05 3.60
N ALA A 56 -12.51 -10.02 3.71
CA ALA A 56 -11.09 -10.12 3.45
C ALA A 56 -10.41 -11.10 4.40
N ALA A 57 -10.69 -11.02 5.70
CA ALA A 57 -10.12 -11.93 6.69
C ALA A 57 -10.49 -13.40 6.40
N ILE A 58 -11.76 -13.68 6.09
CA ILE A 58 -12.22 -15.03 5.70
C ILE A 58 -11.45 -15.53 4.47
N HIS A 59 -11.18 -14.67 3.50
CA HIS A 59 -10.46 -15.07 2.30
C HIS A 59 -8.97 -15.23 2.53
N ILE A 60 -8.32 -14.32 3.24
CA ILE A 60 -6.89 -14.34 3.52
C ILE A 60 -6.54 -15.58 4.36
N TYR A 61 -7.25 -15.80 5.46
CA TYR A 61 -6.94 -16.88 6.40
C TYR A 61 -7.65 -18.20 6.10
N GLY A 62 -8.76 -18.15 5.35
CA GLY A 62 -9.62 -19.31 5.16
C GLY A 62 -10.42 -19.66 6.42
N THR A 63 -11.13 -20.78 6.34
CA THR A 63 -11.88 -21.43 7.41
C THR A 63 -11.78 -22.94 7.24
N ASP A 64 -12.34 -23.73 8.16
CA ASP A 64 -12.39 -25.20 8.06
C ASP A 64 -12.97 -25.72 6.73
N HIS A 65 -13.83 -24.93 6.08
CA HIS A 65 -14.52 -25.32 4.85
C HIS A 65 -14.13 -24.49 3.62
N ILE A 66 -13.36 -23.41 3.81
CA ILE A 66 -12.97 -22.49 2.73
C ILE A 66 -11.44 -22.35 2.77
N PRO A 67 -10.72 -22.76 1.73
CA PRO A 67 -9.28 -22.60 1.71
C PRO A 67 -8.89 -21.12 1.66
N ALA A 68 -7.76 -20.81 2.30
CA ALA A 68 -7.09 -19.52 2.25
C ALA A 68 -6.77 -19.11 0.80
N ARG A 69 -6.93 -17.83 0.52
CA ARG A 69 -6.72 -17.14 -0.75
C ARG A 69 -6.25 -15.72 -0.45
N ASP A 70 -5.01 -15.61 -0.03
CA ASP A 70 -4.37 -14.35 0.32
C ASP A 70 -3.78 -13.66 -0.92
N PRO A 71 -4.30 -12.49 -1.34
CA PRO A 71 -3.69 -11.67 -2.37
C PRO A 71 -2.70 -10.63 -1.82
N LEU A 72 -2.69 -10.38 -0.51
CA LEU A 72 -1.97 -9.28 0.12
C LEU A 72 -0.48 -9.63 0.24
N THR A 73 -0.16 -10.67 1.00
CA THR A 73 1.22 -11.08 1.28
C THR A 73 2.03 -11.29 0.00
N PRO A 74 1.61 -12.13 -0.97
CA PRO A 74 2.40 -12.35 -2.16
C PRO A 74 2.55 -11.11 -3.04
N ALA A 75 1.53 -10.23 -3.09
CA ALA A 75 1.63 -8.99 -3.86
C ALA A 75 2.67 -8.02 -3.27
N ILE A 76 2.72 -7.91 -1.94
CA ILE A 76 3.70 -7.05 -1.27
C ILE A 76 5.11 -7.64 -1.36
N GLU A 77 5.27 -8.94 -1.11
CA GLU A 77 6.58 -9.62 -1.19
C GLU A 77 7.20 -9.52 -2.58
N GLN A 78 6.41 -9.77 -3.64
CA GLN A 78 6.90 -9.69 -5.02
C GLN A 78 7.28 -8.27 -5.46
N ASN A 79 6.72 -7.24 -4.82
CA ASN A 79 6.96 -5.84 -5.16
C ASN A 79 7.81 -5.11 -4.12
N GLN A 80 8.36 -5.80 -3.12
CA GLN A 80 9.12 -5.17 -2.03
C GLN A 80 10.30 -4.34 -2.56
N ASP A 81 11.05 -4.88 -3.52
CA ASP A 81 12.17 -4.17 -4.14
C ASP A 81 11.70 -2.97 -4.96
N LYS A 82 10.51 -3.04 -5.57
CA LYS A 82 9.91 -1.89 -6.27
C LYS A 82 9.70 -0.73 -5.30
N TYR A 83 9.08 -0.98 -4.16
CA TYR A 83 8.82 0.07 -3.16
C TYR A 83 10.11 0.60 -2.52
N ARG A 84 11.06 -0.30 -2.22
CA ARG A 84 12.39 0.10 -1.71
C ARG A 84 13.08 1.07 -2.68
N ASN A 85 13.12 0.73 -3.96
CA ASN A 85 13.73 1.58 -4.98
C ASN A 85 13.02 2.95 -5.11
N MET A 86 11.70 3.00 -4.93
CA MET A 86 10.96 4.27 -4.90
C MET A 86 11.41 5.14 -3.73
N ILE A 87 11.53 4.56 -2.53
CA ILE A 87 12.01 5.28 -1.34
C ILE A 87 13.43 5.79 -1.57
N GLU A 88 14.36 4.91 -1.95
CA GLU A 88 15.78 5.23 -2.13
C GLU A 88 16.00 6.39 -3.12
N ARG A 89 15.26 6.39 -4.24
CA ARG A 89 15.36 7.45 -5.26
C ARG A 89 14.74 8.78 -4.81
N SER A 90 13.83 8.74 -3.85
CA SER A 90 13.12 9.93 -3.36
C SER A 90 13.81 10.58 -2.15
N VAL A 91 14.73 9.91 -1.47
CA VAL A 91 15.41 10.46 -0.27
C VAL A 91 16.08 11.81 -0.56
N VAL A 92 16.93 11.89 -1.57
CA VAL A 92 17.66 13.14 -1.89
C VAL A 92 16.70 14.27 -2.31
N PRO A 93 15.76 14.06 -3.26
CA PRO A 93 14.75 15.08 -3.59
C PRO A 93 13.91 15.55 -2.38
N ILE A 94 13.61 14.68 -1.43
CA ILE A 94 12.88 15.06 -0.20
C ILE A 94 13.74 15.94 0.69
N LEU A 95 15.01 15.57 0.90
CA LEU A 95 15.93 16.34 1.73
C LEU A 95 16.21 17.72 1.15
N GLU A 96 16.34 17.82 -0.17
CA GLU A 96 16.50 19.09 -0.90
C GLU A 96 15.21 19.94 -0.96
N GLY A 97 14.06 19.39 -0.53
CA GLY A 97 12.76 20.06 -0.56
C GLY A 97 12.12 20.14 -1.95
N VAL A 98 12.64 19.38 -2.92
CA VAL A 98 12.08 19.25 -4.28
C VAL A 98 10.84 18.37 -4.27
N MET A 99 10.75 17.41 -3.34
CA MET A 99 9.63 16.49 -3.17
C MET A 99 9.09 16.52 -1.74
N ASP A 100 7.76 16.49 -1.59
CA ASP A 100 7.15 16.25 -0.28
C ASP A 100 7.10 14.74 0.03
N ILE A 101 7.48 14.36 1.25
CA ILE A 101 7.42 12.95 1.67
C ILE A 101 5.99 12.40 1.63
N SER A 102 4.98 13.24 1.89
CA SER A 102 3.59 12.79 1.78
C SER A 102 3.28 12.34 0.35
N SER A 103 3.86 12.97 -0.67
CA SER A 103 3.70 12.56 -2.07
C SER A 103 4.33 11.18 -2.34
N LEU A 104 5.50 10.88 -1.76
CA LEU A 104 6.11 9.55 -1.84
C LEU A 104 5.18 8.48 -1.24
N TRP A 105 4.68 8.71 -0.02
CA TRP A 105 3.80 7.73 0.63
C TRP A 105 2.46 7.53 -0.10
N GLN A 106 1.87 8.61 -0.62
CA GLN A 106 0.68 8.51 -1.47
C GLN A 106 0.94 7.67 -2.72
N PHE A 107 2.09 7.88 -3.36
CA PHE A 107 2.47 7.13 -4.55
C PHE A 107 2.70 5.64 -4.24
N ILE A 108 3.42 5.31 -3.16
CA ILE A 108 3.62 3.93 -2.71
C ILE A 108 2.28 3.25 -2.39
N GLY A 109 1.36 3.93 -1.70
CA GLY A 109 0.05 3.37 -1.39
C GLY A 109 -0.80 3.11 -2.62
N MET A 110 -0.78 4.01 -3.59
CA MET A 110 -1.46 3.80 -4.88
C MET A 110 -0.89 2.59 -5.63
N GLU A 111 0.43 2.46 -5.68
CA GLU A 111 1.11 1.34 -6.32
C GLU A 111 0.80 0.02 -5.62
N ALA A 112 0.87 -0.02 -4.28
CA ALA A 112 0.57 -1.22 -3.50
C ALA A 112 -0.90 -1.65 -3.67
N GLN A 113 -1.84 -0.70 -3.67
CA GLN A 113 -3.24 -0.98 -3.97
C GLN A 113 -3.39 -1.60 -5.38
N SER A 114 -2.71 -1.03 -6.38
CA SER A 114 -2.73 -1.52 -7.76
C SER A 114 -2.17 -2.95 -7.86
N ASP A 115 -1.04 -3.22 -7.21
CA ASP A 115 -0.39 -4.53 -7.24
C ASP A 115 -1.25 -5.61 -6.60
N ILE A 116 -1.89 -5.33 -5.46
CA ILE A 116 -2.85 -6.25 -4.84
C ILE A 116 -4.02 -6.50 -5.80
N GLN A 117 -4.58 -5.45 -6.39
CA GLN A 117 -5.69 -5.57 -7.34
C GLN A 117 -5.30 -6.36 -8.60
N GLN A 118 -4.04 -6.31 -9.04
CA GLN A 118 -3.51 -7.11 -10.14
C GLN A 118 -3.29 -8.57 -9.71
N TYR A 119 -2.74 -8.80 -8.52
CA TYR A 119 -2.54 -10.14 -7.99
C TYR A 119 -3.85 -10.89 -7.77
N MET A 120 -4.92 -10.19 -7.37
CA MET A 120 -6.27 -10.77 -7.32
C MET A 120 -6.77 -11.31 -8.66
N VAL A 121 -6.26 -10.81 -9.79
CA VAL A 121 -6.67 -11.24 -11.14
C VAL A 121 -5.72 -12.29 -11.70
N ASN A 122 -4.43 -12.16 -11.45
CA ASN A 122 -3.38 -12.95 -12.11
C ASN A 122 -2.69 -13.96 -11.18
N GLY A 123 -2.89 -13.80 -9.87
CA GLY A 123 -2.33 -14.66 -8.84
C GLY A 123 -2.88 -16.08 -8.87
N LYS A 124 -2.12 -16.98 -8.26
CA LYS A 124 -2.48 -18.39 -8.15
C LYS A 124 -3.18 -18.61 -6.81
N PHE A 125 -4.44 -19.03 -6.87
CA PHE A 125 -5.27 -19.28 -5.70
C PHE A 125 -5.80 -20.70 -5.71
N ALA A 126 -6.18 -21.21 -4.53
CA ALA A 126 -6.88 -22.48 -4.41
C ALA A 126 -8.15 -22.48 -5.29
N PRO A 127 -8.37 -23.55 -6.09
CA PRO A 127 -9.45 -23.58 -7.07
C PRO A 127 -10.82 -23.42 -6.42
N LEU A 128 -11.77 -22.89 -7.18
CA LEU A 128 -13.18 -22.85 -6.79
C LEU A 128 -13.83 -24.22 -7.02
N SER A 129 -14.86 -24.55 -6.24
CA SER A 129 -15.66 -25.75 -6.51
C SER A 129 -16.34 -25.65 -7.89
N PRO A 130 -16.56 -26.77 -8.61
CA PRO A 130 -17.25 -26.76 -9.90
C PRO A 130 -18.63 -26.09 -9.85
N LYS A 131 -19.37 -26.26 -8.75
CA LYS A 131 -20.67 -25.60 -8.52
C LYS A 131 -20.54 -24.08 -8.44
N THR A 132 -19.51 -23.58 -7.76
CA THR A 132 -19.23 -22.14 -7.68
C THR A 132 -18.82 -21.58 -9.04
N ILE A 133 -17.96 -22.29 -9.78
CA ILE A 133 -17.54 -21.89 -11.13
C ILE A 133 -18.74 -21.80 -12.06
N LYS A 134 -19.62 -22.81 -12.06
CA LYS A 134 -20.84 -22.81 -12.89
C LYS A 134 -21.78 -21.65 -12.54
N ARG A 135 -21.93 -21.32 -11.25
CA ARG A 135 -22.77 -20.20 -10.79
C ARG A 135 -22.18 -18.83 -11.19
N LYS A 136 -20.86 -18.70 -11.13
CA LYS A 136 -20.13 -17.45 -11.36
C LYS A 136 -19.82 -17.18 -12.83
N GLY A 137 -19.59 -18.24 -13.61
CA GLY A 137 -19.03 -18.15 -14.96
C GLY A 137 -17.51 -17.90 -15.00
N SER A 138 -16.80 -18.02 -13.88
CA SER A 138 -15.34 -17.83 -13.83
C SER A 138 -14.67 -18.78 -12.85
N SER A 139 -13.50 -19.28 -13.21
CA SER A 139 -12.62 -20.08 -12.35
C SER A 139 -11.78 -19.21 -11.41
N LYS A 140 -11.65 -17.91 -11.70
CA LYS A 140 -10.88 -16.98 -10.89
C LYS A 140 -11.64 -16.67 -9.59
N PRO A 141 -11.06 -16.95 -8.41
CA PRO A 141 -11.68 -16.57 -7.15
C PRO A 141 -11.97 -15.07 -7.10
N LEU A 142 -13.02 -14.68 -6.35
CA LEU A 142 -13.16 -13.31 -5.83
C LEU A 142 -13.55 -12.21 -6.86
N ILE A 143 -13.69 -12.56 -8.14
CA ILE A 143 -14.19 -11.68 -9.24
C ILE A 143 -15.74 -11.72 -9.42
N ASP A 144 -16.56 -12.09 -8.43
CA ASP A 144 -18.02 -12.25 -8.65
C ASP A 144 -18.75 -10.92 -8.88
N SER A 145 -18.49 -9.93 -8.02
CA SER A 145 -19.09 -8.59 -8.09
C SER A 145 -18.07 -7.48 -8.32
N GLY A 146 -16.77 -7.81 -8.27
CA GLY A 146 -15.68 -6.84 -8.24
C GLY A 146 -15.56 -6.04 -6.94
N GLN A 147 -16.52 -6.15 -6.01
CA GLN A 147 -16.58 -5.35 -4.78
C GLN A 147 -15.35 -5.51 -3.91
N TRP A 148 -14.84 -6.74 -3.80
CA TRP A 148 -13.65 -6.98 -2.99
C TRP A 148 -12.42 -6.32 -3.63
N ARG A 149 -12.23 -6.43 -4.94
CA ARG A 149 -11.15 -5.74 -5.68
C ARG A 149 -11.26 -4.22 -5.57
N GLN A 150 -12.47 -3.68 -5.69
CA GLN A 150 -12.74 -2.24 -5.54
C GLN A 150 -12.65 -1.76 -4.09
N GLY A 151 -12.79 -2.66 -3.13
CA GLY A 151 -12.72 -2.39 -1.70
C GLY A 151 -11.28 -2.30 -1.16
N THR A 152 -10.29 -2.76 -1.92
CA THR A 152 -8.87 -2.58 -1.59
C THR A 152 -8.53 -1.09 -1.68
N THR A 153 -7.96 -0.55 -0.60
CA THR A 153 -7.59 0.86 -0.45
C THR A 153 -6.31 0.98 0.38
N TYR A 154 -5.81 2.20 0.56
CA TYR A 154 -4.67 2.49 1.42
C TYR A 154 -4.91 3.74 2.27
N ILE A 155 -4.20 3.83 3.38
CA ILE A 155 -4.13 4.99 4.27
C ILE A 155 -2.66 5.38 4.42
N VAL A 156 -2.38 6.67 4.28
CA VAL A 156 -1.07 7.25 4.56
C VAL A 156 -1.12 7.86 5.96
N SER A 157 -0.21 7.40 6.81
CA SER A 157 -0.06 7.89 8.18
C SER A 157 1.29 8.58 8.32
N LYS A 158 1.31 9.65 9.11
CA LYS A 158 2.55 10.33 9.51
C LYS A 158 2.82 9.91 10.95
N ASP A 159 4.09 9.58 11.23
CA ASP A 159 4.58 9.36 12.59
C ASP A 159 4.70 10.69 13.35
#